data_AF-A0A519K665-F1
#
_entry.id   AF-A0A519K665-F1
#
_cell.length_a   1.000
_cell.length_b   1.000
_cell.length_c   1.000
_cell.angle_alpha   90.00
_cell.angle_beta   90.00
_cell.angle_gamma   90.00
#
_symmetry.space_group_name_H-M   'P 1'
#
loop_
_entity.id
_entity.type
_entity.pdbx_description
1 polymer ?
#
loop_
_entity_poly.entity_id
_entity_poly.type
_entity_poly.pdbx_seq_one_letter_code
_entity_poly.pdbx_strand_id
1 'polypeptide(L)'
;MDVINAIIIAIIEGLTEYLPISSTAHMGFAASLMGLEETEFLKMFQVSIQFGAILSVVVAYGKKFFDFSNLQFYYKLAFAVMPALIIGFFLDDLIES
;
A
#
# COMPACT_ATOMS: atom_id res chain seq x y z
N MET A 1 0.24 -11.42 17.04
CA MET A 1 1.42 -10.79 16.42
C MET A 1 2.20 -10.05 17.49
N ASP A 2 3.50 -10.28 17.57
CA ASP A 2 4.40 -9.51 18.45
C ASP A 2 5.14 -8.41 17.67
N VAL A 3 5.99 -7.65 18.36
CA VAL A 3 6.74 -6.54 17.76
C VAL A 3 7.72 -7.00 16.69
N ILE A 4 8.35 -8.17 16.84
CA ILE A 4 9.32 -8.68 15.87
C ILE A 4 8.61 -9.05 14.58
N ASN A 5 7.50 -9.77 14.69
CA ASN A 5 6.63 -10.11 13.57
C ASN A 5 6.13 -8.86 12.84
N ALA A 6 5.71 -7.83 13.58
CA ALA A 6 5.28 -6.56 13.02
C ALA A 6 6.40 -5.85 12.23
N ILE A 7 7.62 -5.81 12.78
CA ILE A 7 8.79 -5.22 12.11
C ILE A 7 9.13 -5.98 10.83
N ILE A 8 9.12 -7.31 10.86
CA ILE A 8 9.43 -8.14 9.68
C ILE A 8 8.44 -7.87 8.56
N ILE A 9 7.14 -7.90 8.85
CA ILE A 9 6.09 -7.64 7.85
C ILE A 9 6.21 -6.20 7.31
N ALA A 10 6.47 -5.21 8.17
CA ALA A 10 6.66 -3.83 7.75
C ALA A 10 7.89 -3.62 6.86
N ILE A 11 8.99 -4.35 7.11
CA ILE A 11 10.17 -4.34 6.24
C ILE A 11 9.83 -4.96 4.88
N ILE A 12 9.12 -6.09 4.86
CA ILE A 12 8.71 -6.75 3.63
C ILE A 12 7.84 -5.80 2.79
N GLU A 13 6.81 -5.21 3.38
CA GLU A 13 5.98 -4.18 2.74
C GLU A 13 6.83 -3.06 2.16
N GLY A 14 7.66 -2.40 2.98
CA GLY A 14 8.47 -1.28 2.54
C GLY A 14 9.49 -1.61 1.45
N LEU A 15 9.96 -2.86 1.35
CA LEU A 15 10.85 -3.30 0.28
C LEU A 15 10.11 -3.69 -0.99
N THR A 16 8.97 -4.36 -0.85
CA THR A 16 8.28 -5.02 -1.97
C THR A 16 7.24 -4.14 -2.65
N GLU A 17 6.71 -3.10 -1.99
CA GLU A 17 5.66 -2.23 -2.53
C GLU A 17 6.09 -1.46 -3.78
N TYR A 18 7.36 -1.06 -3.87
CA TYR A 18 7.89 -0.34 -5.04
C TYR A 18 8.39 -1.27 -6.15
N LEU A 19 8.44 -2.58 -5.88
CA LEU A 19 8.87 -3.60 -6.83
C LEU A 19 7.63 -4.24 -7.46
N PRO A 20 7.65 -4.56 -8.76
CA PRO A 20 6.52 -5.18 -9.44
C PRO A 20 6.42 -6.70 -9.13
N ILE A 21 6.32 -7.04 -7.84
CA ILE A 21 6.39 -8.42 -7.32
C ILE A 21 5.25 -8.78 -6.34
N SER A 22 4.28 -7.88 -6.12
CA SER A 22 3.14 -8.04 -5.18
C SER A 22 3.55 -8.11 -3.71
N SER A 23 3.44 -6.99 -3.00
CA SER A 23 3.70 -6.87 -1.55
C SER A 23 2.72 -7.69 -0.71
N THR A 24 1.44 -7.70 -1.09
CA THR A 24 0.37 -8.46 -0.39
C THR A 24 0.67 -9.95 -0.31
N ALA A 25 1.13 -10.54 -1.41
CA ALA A 25 1.52 -11.96 -1.43
C ALA A 25 2.73 -12.22 -0.51
N HIS A 26 3.77 -11.37 -0.56
CA HIS A 26 4.96 -11.54 0.28
C HIS A 26 4.65 -11.39 1.77
N MET A 27 3.79 -10.45 2.16
CA MET A 27 3.33 -10.29 3.54
C MET A 27 2.53 -11.52 4.01
N GLY A 28 1.64 -12.05 3.17
CA GLY A 28 0.88 -13.27 3.46
C GLY A 28 1.78 -14.48 3.64
N PHE A 29 2.73 -14.70 2.73
CA PHE A 29 3.70 -15.81 2.84
C PHE A 29 4.56 -15.70 4.11
N ALA A 30 5.06 -14.50 4.41
CA ALA A 30 5.87 -14.29 5.61
C ALA A 30 5.04 -14.51 6.89
N ALA A 31 3.80 -14.02 6.93
CA ALA A 31 2.91 -14.24 8.06
C ALA A 31 2.62 -15.73 8.29
N SER A 32 2.35 -16.47 7.21
CA SER A 32 2.14 -17.92 7.26
C SER A 32 3.40 -18.67 7.75
N LEU A 33 4.59 -18.29 7.26
CA LEU A 33 5.86 -18.88 7.68
C LEU A 33 6.17 -18.63 9.17
N MET A 34 5.74 -17.49 9.70
CA MET A 34 5.85 -17.15 11.12
C MET A 34 4.73 -17.77 11.98
N GLY A 35 3.82 -18.56 11.37
CA GLY A 35 2.71 -19.20 12.08
C GLY A 35 1.63 -18.23 12.55
N LEU A 36 1.50 -17.05 11.92
CA LEU A 36 0.45 -16.10 12.24
C LEU A 36 -0.88 -16.55 11.63
N GLU A 37 -1.91 -16.62 12.45
CA GLU A 37 -3.27 -16.87 11.99
C GLU A 37 -3.79 -15.67 11.16
N GLU A 38 -4.56 -15.97 10.12
CA GLU A 38 -5.27 -14.98 9.28
C GLU A 38 -6.45 -14.36 10.02
N THR A 39 -6.11 -13.57 11.03
CA THR A 39 -7.07 -12.80 11.82
C THR A 39 -7.41 -11.47 11.12
N GLU A 40 -8.59 -10.93 11.41
CA GLU A 40 -8.97 -9.58 10.96
C GLU A 40 -7.96 -8.51 11.42
N PHE A 41 -7.31 -8.73 12.57
CA PHE A 41 -6.23 -7.87 13.04
C PHE A 41 -5.01 -7.90 12.10
N LEU A 42 -4.59 -9.09 11.64
CA LEU A 42 -3.45 -9.23 10.71
C LEU A 42 -3.75 -8.56 9.37
N LYS A 43 -4.95 -8.76 8.82
CA LYS A 43 -5.39 -8.10 7.58
C LYS A 43 -5.38 -6.58 7.73
N MET A 44 -5.99 -6.07 8.81
CA MET A 44 -6.02 -4.64 9.10
C MET A 44 -4.60 -4.07 9.28
N PHE A 45 -3.71 -4.82 9.94
CA PHE A 45 -2.31 -4.42 10.09
C PHE A 45 -1.59 -4.33 8.74
N GLN A 46 -1.72 -5.34 7.87
CA GLN A 46 -1.10 -5.35 6.53
C GLN A 46 -1.57 -4.16 5.67
N VAL A 47 -2.87 -3.82 5.72
CA VAL A 47 -3.39 -2.63 5.04
C VAL A 47 -2.86 -1.34 5.68
N SER A 48 -2.74 -1.29 7.01
CA SER A 48 -2.29 -0.09 7.73
C SER A 48 -0.82 0.25 7.44
N ILE A 49 0.05 -0.74 7.26
CA ILE A 49 1.47 -0.49 7.00
C ILE A 49 1.74 -0.02 5.55
N GLN A 50 0.88 -0.36 4.59
CA GLN A 50 0.92 0.20 3.22
C GLN A 50 0.83 1.72 3.22
N PHE A 51 0.08 2.30 4.18
CA PHE A 51 0.04 3.75 4.36
C PHE A 51 1.43 4.33 4.67
N GLY A 52 2.27 3.59 5.42
CA GLY A 52 3.66 3.96 5.65
C GLY A 52 4.49 3.97 4.35
N ALA A 53 4.26 3.01 3.46
CA ALA A 53 4.91 2.98 2.15
C ALA A 53 4.50 4.20 1.30
N ILE A 54 3.19 4.48 1.22
CA ILE A 54 2.64 5.68 0.54
C ILE A 54 3.26 6.97 1.10
N LEU A 55 3.30 7.12 2.43
CA LEU A 55 3.90 8.28 3.07
C LEU A 55 5.38 8.44 2.73
N SER A 56 6.12 7.35 2.59
CA SER A 56 7.53 7.43 2.22
C SER A 56 7.73 8.06 0.83
N VAL A 57 6.83 7.79 -0.12
CA VAL A 57 6.84 8.41 -1.46
C VAL A 57 6.49 9.89 -1.36
N VAL A 58 5.50 10.26 -0.54
CA VAL A 58 5.13 11.66 -0.29
C VAL A 58 6.31 12.43 0.30
N VAL A 59 7.04 11.84 1.26
CA VAL A 59 8.24 12.43 1.86
C VAL A 59 9.37 12.53 0.84
N ALA A 60 9.68 11.45 0.10
CA ALA A 60 10.73 11.41 -0.91
C ALA A 60 10.53 12.44 -2.03
N TYR A 61 9.27 12.64 -2.45
CA TYR A 61 8.90 13.62 -3.48
C TYR A 61 8.21 14.87 -2.90
N GLY A 62 8.43 15.18 -1.63
CA GLY A 62 7.71 16.26 -0.93
C GLY A 62 7.80 17.60 -1.64
N LYS A 63 8.98 17.96 -2.18
CA LYS A 63 9.13 19.20 -2.96
C LYS A 63 8.21 19.27 -4.18
N LYS A 64 7.95 18.14 -4.84
CA LYS A 64 7.05 18.05 -6.00
C LYS A 64 5.58 18.02 -5.56
N PHE A 65 5.29 17.32 -4.47
CA PHE A 65 3.95 17.23 -3.90
C PHE A 65 3.45 18.56 -3.30
N PHE A 66 4.34 19.37 -2.72
CA PHE A 66 4.00 20.64 -2.09
C PHE A 66 4.36 21.87 -2.94
N ASP A 67 4.72 21.66 -4.21
CA ASP A 67 4.83 22.75 -5.19
C ASP A 67 3.44 23.06 -5.76
N PHE A 68 2.69 23.92 -5.08
CA PHE A 68 1.36 24.36 -5.51
C PHE A 68 1.36 25.23 -6.76
N SER A 69 2.52 25.70 -7.21
CA SER A 69 2.62 26.46 -8.47
C SER A 69 2.53 25.55 -9.70
N ASN A 70 2.86 24.26 -9.54
CA ASN A 70 2.85 23.28 -10.61
C ASN A 70 1.49 22.59 -10.77
N LEU A 71 0.49 23.32 -11.27
CA LEU A 71 -0.85 22.78 -11.53
C LEU A 71 -0.84 21.56 -12.46
N GLN A 72 0.13 21.48 -13.39
CA GLN A 72 0.25 20.33 -14.28
C GLN A 72 0.52 19.02 -13.54
N PHE A 73 1.24 19.05 -12.41
CA PHE A 73 1.47 17.87 -11.58
C PHE A 73 0.14 17.33 -11.04
N TYR A 74 -0.70 18.19 -10.46
CA TYR A 74 -1.99 17.79 -9.89
C TYR A 74 -2.97 17.28 -10.94
N TYR A 75 -3.04 17.93 -12.12
CA TYR A 75 -3.87 17.43 -13.21
C TYR A 75 -3.42 16.04 -13.67
N LYS A 76 -2.11 15.83 -13.88
CA LYS A 76 -1.58 14.51 -14.26
C LYS A 76 -1.88 13.45 -13.21
N LEU A 77 -1.72 13.79 -11.93
CA LEU A 77 -2.02 12.89 -10.83
C LEU A 77 -3.52 12.54 -10.78
N ALA A 78 -4.40 13.53 -10.87
CA ALA A 78 -5.84 13.32 -10.91
C ALA A 78 -6.25 12.41 -12.07
N PHE A 79 -5.80 12.70 -13.30
CA PHE A 79 -6.08 11.87 -14.47
C PHE A 79 -5.50 10.47 -14.37
N ALA A 80 -4.37 10.27 -13.69
CA ALA A 80 -3.78 8.94 -13.49
C ALA A 80 -4.58 8.09 -12.49
N VAL A 81 -5.14 8.70 -11.43
CA VAL A 81 -5.87 7.99 -10.37
C VAL A 81 -7.35 7.78 -10.74
N MET A 82 -7.95 8.67 -11.54
CA MET A 82 -9.37 8.59 -11.89
C MET A 82 -9.81 7.24 -12.48
N PRO A 83 -9.12 6.63 -13.47
CA PRO A 83 -9.52 5.35 -14.02
C PRO A 83 -9.56 4.26 -12.96
N ALA A 84 -8.57 4.21 -12.07
CA ALA A 84 -8.51 3.24 -10.98
C ALA A 84 -9.67 3.42 -9.99
N LEU A 85 -10.02 4.67 -9.64
CA LEU A 85 -11.15 4.95 -8.75
C LEU A 85 -12.50 4.60 -9.38
N ILE A 86 -12.70 4.95 -10.65
CA ILE A 86 -13.95 4.66 -11.37
C ILE A 86 -14.13 3.15 -11.50
N ILE A 87 -13.10 2.46 -12.01
CA ILE A 87 -13.12 1.00 -12.18
C ILE A 87 -13.30 0.33 -10.82
N GLY A 88 -12.50 0.72 -9.81
CA GLY A 88 -12.60 0.17 -8.45
C GLY A 88 -14.00 0.33 -7.86
N PHE A 89 -14.61 1.50 -7.98
CA PHE A 89 -15.97 1.75 -7.47
C PHE A 89 -17.04 0.88 -8.14
N PHE A 90 -16.93 0.62 -9.46
CA PHE A 90 -17.92 -0.19 -10.18
C PHE A 90 -17.67 -1.71 -10.09
N LEU A 91 -16.44 -2.14 -9.80
CA LEU A 91 -16.04 -3.54 -9.74
C LEU A 91 -15.80 -4.05 -8.32
N ASP A 92 -16.04 -3.23 -7.30
CA ASP A 92 -15.79 -3.56 -5.88
C ASP A 92 -16.44 -4.89 -5.50
N ASP A 93 -17.73 -5.06 -5.82
CA ASP A 93 -18.51 -6.27 -5.56
C ASP A 93 -17.94 -7.54 -6.25
N LEU A 94 -17.21 -7.39 -7.36
CA LEU A 94 -16.59 -8.50 -8.09
C LEU A 94 -15.18 -8.83 -7.59
N ILE A 95 -14.52 -7.89 -6.91
CA ILE A 95 -13.17 -8.04 -6.36
C ILE A 95 -13.25 -8.62 -4.94
N GLU A 96 -14.29 -8.26 -4.17
CA GLU A 96 -14.53 -8.77 -2.82
C GLU A 96 -15.30 -10.12 -2.78
N SER A 97 -15.91 -10.58 -3.88
CA SER A 97 -16.65 -11.87 -3.95
C SER A 97 -15.75 -13.09 -4.12
#